data_AF-A0AAW9K9I6-F1
#
_entry.id   AF-A0AAW9K9I6-F1
#
_cell.length_a   1.000
_cell.length_b   1.000
_cell.length_c   1.000
_cell.angle_alpha   90.00
_cell.angle_beta   90.00
_cell.angle_gamma   90.00
#
_symmetry.space_group_name_H-M   'P 1'
#
loop_
_entity.id
_entity.type
_entity.pdbx_description
1 polymer ?
#
loop_
_entity_poly.entity_id
_entity_poly.type
_entity_poly.pdbx_seq_one_letter_code
_entity_poly.pdbx_strand_id
1 'polypeptide(L)'
;YVSNGMIGPSFAFTPNYAYTCKPEDALARENAEDMNCHWWLDVYCFGNYPAFALSRYEKQGIAPEIEDGDLELLERGKPDFIWINYYRSETVEANEIGGINNFEEINTSGKKGTAKDYGIPGSFKSIKNPYLERTNW
;
A
#
# COMPACT_ATOMS: atom_id res chain seq x y z
N TYR A 1 -6.42 27.66 16.34
CA TYR A 1 -7.60 26.79 16.46
C TYR A 1 -8.74 27.46 15.71
N VAL A 2 -9.33 26.79 14.72
CA VAL A 2 -10.50 27.28 13.97
C VAL A 2 -11.68 26.43 14.44
N SER A 3 -12.66 27.03 15.13
CA SER A 3 -13.66 26.30 15.92
C SER A 3 -14.54 25.32 15.15
N ASN A 4 -14.66 25.46 13.84
CA ASN A 4 -15.36 24.53 12.94
C ASN A 4 -14.49 24.13 11.73
N GLY A 5 -13.17 24.31 11.84
CA GLY A 5 -12.24 23.85 10.82
C GLY A 5 -12.13 22.34 10.89
N MET A 6 -12.24 21.67 9.74
CA MET A 6 -11.97 20.24 9.63
C MET A 6 -10.61 20.02 8.96
N ILE A 7 -9.86 19.03 9.44
CA ILE A 7 -8.53 18.69 8.96
C ILE A 7 -8.37 17.18 8.78
N GLY A 8 -7.62 16.81 7.75
CA GLY A 8 -7.35 15.41 7.47
C GLY A 8 -6.22 15.24 6.45
N PRO A 9 -5.46 14.14 6.53
CA PRO A 9 -4.42 13.83 5.55
C PRO A 9 -5.04 13.46 4.20
N SER A 10 -4.22 13.56 3.15
CA SER A 10 -4.55 13.06 1.82
C SER A 10 -3.67 11.87 1.48
N PHE A 11 -4.28 10.77 1.07
CA PHE A 11 -3.59 9.53 0.74
C PHE A 11 -3.84 9.13 -0.72
N ALA A 12 -2.77 8.81 -1.43
CA ALA A 12 -2.84 8.23 -2.76
C ALA A 12 -3.22 6.75 -2.64
N PHE A 13 -4.51 6.46 -2.79
CA PHE A 13 -5.06 5.14 -2.52
C PHE A 13 -5.15 4.30 -3.80
N THR A 14 -4.39 3.21 -3.82
CA THR A 14 -4.42 2.20 -4.87
C THR A 14 -4.85 0.87 -4.26
N PRO A 15 -6.17 0.57 -4.20
CA PRO A 15 -6.66 -0.68 -3.67
C PRO A 15 -6.23 -1.86 -4.55
N ASN A 16 -5.93 -2.98 -3.92
CA ASN A 16 -5.38 -4.19 -4.50
C ASN A 16 -6.43 -5.29 -4.59
N TYR A 17 -6.51 -5.93 -5.75
CA TYR A 17 -7.31 -7.14 -5.97
C TYR A 17 -6.42 -8.36 -6.10
N ALA A 18 -6.89 -9.51 -5.60
CA ALA A 18 -6.26 -10.79 -5.89
C ALA A 18 -6.55 -11.18 -7.35
N TYR A 19 -5.55 -11.70 -8.06
CA TYR A 19 -5.70 -12.11 -9.45
C TYR A 19 -6.64 -13.31 -9.61
N THR A 20 -6.56 -14.28 -8.69
CA THR A 20 -7.43 -15.45 -8.66
C THR A 20 -7.95 -15.73 -7.25
N CYS A 21 -8.82 -16.74 -7.11
CA CYS A 21 -9.29 -17.22 -5.82
C CYS A 21 -8.33 -18.22 -5.13
N LYS A 22 -7.11 -18.37 -5.65
CA LYS A 22 -6.09 -19.19 -4.99
C LYS A 22 -5.73 -18.58 -3.63
N PRO A 23 -5.56 -19.39 -2.58
CA PRO A 23 -5.18 -18.89 -1.25
C PRO A 23 -3.91 -18.04 -1.27
N GLU A 24 -2.95 -18.37 -2.14
CA GLU A 24 -1.69 -17.65 -2.23
C GLU A 24 -1.86 -16.25 -2.83
N ASP A 25 -2.77 -16.07 -3.79
CA ASP A 25 -3.11 -14.76 -4.38
C ASP A 25 -3.95 -13.93 -3.41
N ALA A 26 -4.84 -14.56 -2.64
CA ALA A 26 -5.59 -13.89 -1.59
C ALA A 26 -4.65 -13.35 -0.49
N LEU A 27 -3.67 -14.15 -0.07
CA LEU A 27 -2.63 -13.71 0.86
C LEU A 27 -1.75 -12.61 0.26
N ALA A 28 -1.39 -12.72 -1.02
CA ALA A 28 -0.64 -11.67 -1.71
C ALA A 28 -1.39 -10.33 -1.72
N ARG A 29 -2.71 -10.35 -1.91
CA ARG A 29 -3.56 -9.15 -1.77
C ARG A 29 -3.50 -8.57 -0.36
N GLU A 30 -3.66 -9.37 0.68
CA GLU A 30 -3.58 -8.86 2.07
C GLU A 30 -2.21 -8.25 2.35
N ASN A 31 -1.13 -8.92 1.93
CA ASN A 31 0.22 -8.39 2.07
C ASN A 31 0.39 -7.05 1.32
N ALA A 32 -0.17 -6.93 0.12
CA ALA A 32 -0.12 -5.70 -0.66
C ALA A 32 -0.93 -4.57 0.00
N GLU A 33 -2.13 -4.85 0.53
CA GLU A 33 -2.91 -3.85 1.28
C GLU A 33 -2.19 -3.38 2.55
N ASP A 34 -1.66 -4.33 3.33
CA ASP A 34 -0.95 -4.05 4.58
C ASP A 34 0.29 -3.16 4.32
N MET A 35 1.09 -3.53 3.31
CA MET A 35 2.32 -2.81 2.97
C MET A 35 2.12 -1.51 2.20
N ASN A 36 1.14 -1.43 1.30
CA ASN A 36 0.96 -0.28 0.40
C ASN A 36 -0.09 0.72 0.88
N CYS A 37 -1.08 0.30 1.66
CA CYS A 37 -2.20 1.16 2.08
C CYS A 37 -2.26 1.31 3.60
N HIS A 38 -2.38 0.22 4.34
CA HIS A 38 -2.54 0.26 5.79
C HIS A 38 -1.32 0.82 6.50
N TRP A 39 -0.10 0.63 5.94
CA TRP A 39 1.11 1.23 6.48
C TRP A 39 0.99 2.75 6.72
N TRP A 40 0.22 3.46 5.90
CA TRP A 40 -0.08 4.89 6.11
C TRP A 40 -1.44 5.11 6.77
N LEU A 41 -2.48 4.43 6.28
CA LEU A 41 -3.85 4.68 6.75
C LEU A 41 -4.04 4.30 8.22
N ASP A 42 -3.39 3.25 8.72
CA ASP A 42 -3.50 2.85 10.12
C ASP A 42 -2.80 3.85 11.04
N VAL A 43 -1.69 4.44 10.60
CA VAL A 43 -1.04 5.54 11.32
C VAL A 43 -1.98 6.75 11.39
N TYR A 44 -2.62 7.11 10.27
CA TYR A 44 -3.55 8.24 10.24
C TYR A 44 -4.81 8.03 11.07
N CYS A 45 -5.39 6.83 11.04
CA CYS A 45 -6.70 6.56 11.65
C CYS A 45 -6.57 6.03 13.08
N PHE A 46 -5.61 5.15 13.32
CA PHE A 46 -5.47 4.40 14.56
C PHE A 46 -4.25 4.82 15.37
N GLY A 47 -3.22 5.38 14.73
CA GLY A 47 -1.98 5.77 15.39
C GLY A 47 -1.04 4.60 15.65
N ASN A 48 -1.17 3.53 14.88
CA ASN A 48 -0.34 2.33 14.95
C ASN A 48 0.04 1.84 13.55
N TYR A 49 1.03 0.95 13.49
CA TYR A 49 1.46 0.31 12.25
C TYR A 49 0.82 -1.07 12.10
N PRO A 50 0.51 -1.50 10.87
CA PRO A 50 -0.04 -2.82 10.65
C PRO A 50 1.02 -3.91 10.89
N ALA A 51 0.59 -5.02 11.49
CA ALA A 51 1.50 -6.00 12.09
C ALA A 51 2.37 -6.73 11.05
N PHE A 52 1.83 -7.04 9.86
CA PHE A 52 2.59 -7.76 8.85
C PHE A 52 3.71 -6.90 8.26
N ALA A 53 3.39 -5.67 7.81
CA ALA A 53 4.41 -4.77 7.27
C ALA A 53 5.45 -4.39 8.33
N LEU A 54 5.04 -4.06 9.56
CA LEU A 54 5.98 -3.73 10.64
C LEU A 54 6.96 -4.89 10.91
N SER A 55 6.44 -6.11 11.14
CA SER A 55 7.30 -7.28 11.39
C SER A 55 8.25 -7.58 10.23
N ARG A 56 7.81 -7.33 8.99
CA ARG A 56 8.65 -7.47 7.81
C ARG A 56 9.79 -6.45 7.81
N TYR A 57 9.49 -5.18 8.07
CA TYR A 57 10.49 -4.12 8.06
C TYR A 57 11.46 -4.23 9.23
N GLU A 58 11.03 -4.73 10.40
CA GLU A 58 11.90 -5.06 11.53
C GLU A 58 12.92 -6.13 11.16
N LYS A 59 12.46 -7.23 10.52
CA LYS A 59 13.35 -8.32 10.04
C LYS A 59 14.36 -7.86 9.00
N GLN A 60 14.03 -6.80 8.25
CA GLN A 60 14.92 -6.20 7.26
C GLN A 60 15.84 -5.13 7.87
N GLY A 61 15.63 -4.73 9.13
CA GLY A 61 16.36 -3.65 9.77
C GLY A 61 16.04 -2.26 9.21
N ILE A 62 14.84 -2.08 8.64
CA ILE A 62 14.38 -0.81 8.02
C ILE A 62 13.09 -0.28 8.63
N ALA A 63 12.56 -0.91 9.69
CA ALA A 63 11.44 -0.36 10.45
C ALA A 63 11.83 0.98 11.09
N PRO A 64 10.86 1.90 11.29
CA PRO A 64 11.11 3.11 12.05
C PRO A 64 11.50 2.80 13.50
N GLU A 65 12.40 3.60 14.06
CA GLU A 65 12.60 3.64 15.52
C GLU A 65 11.40 4.34 16.13
N ILE A 66 10.76 3.69 17.12
CA ILE A 66 9.59 4.21 17.83
C ILE A 66 10.06 4.61 19.22
N GLU A 67 10.01 5.91 19.52
CA GLU A 67 10.41 6.45 20.82
C GLU A 67 9.25 6.45 21.82
N ASP A 68 9.58 6.61 23.11
CA ASP A 68 8.59 6.72 24.18
C ASP A 68 7.65 7.91 23.92
N GLY A 69 6.35 7.63 23.77
CA GLY A 69 5.32 8.64 23.54
C GLY A 69 4.89 8.84 22.09
N ASP A 70 5.58 8.24 21.11
CA ASP A 70 5.26 8.41 19.68
C ASP A 70 3.89 7.85 19.33
N LEU A 71 3.61 6.61 19.74
CA LEU A 71 2.35 5.95 19.43
C LEU A 71 1.18 6.63 20.16
N GLU A 72 1.38 7.08 21.40
CA GLU A 72 0.39 7.86 22.13
C GLU A 72 0.11 9.22 21.47
N LEU A 73 1.12 9.85 20.87
CA LEU A 73 0.96 11.08 20.10
C LEU A 73 0.17 10.83 18.82
N LEU A 74 0.53 9.79 18.06
CA LEU A 74 -0.16 9.41 16.82
C LEU A 74 -1.62 9.04 17.08
N GLU A 75 -1.89 8.28 18.15
CA GLU A 75 -3.26 7.90 18.52
C GLU A 75 -4.15 9.12 18.82
N ARG A 76 -3.59 10.18 19.42
CA ARG A 76 -4.33 11.43 19.72
C ARG A 76 -4.60 12.29 18.48
N GLY A 77 -3.80 12.13 17.42
CA GLY A 77 -3.89 12.91 16.17
C GLY A 77 -5.03 12.51 15.24
N LYS A 78 -6.27 12.36 15.75
CA LYS A 78 -7.41 11.87 14.95
C LYS A 78 -7.87 12.89 13.90
N PRO A 79 -7.94 12.52 12.61
CA PRO A 79 -8.43 13.40 11.56
C PRO A 79 -9.97 13.44 11.52
N ASP A 80 -10.54 14.53 11.01
CA ASP A 80 -11.98 14.67 10.75
C ASP A 80 -12.42 13.89 9.50
N PHE A 81 -11.51 13.75 8.54
CA PHE A 81 -11.73 13.00 7.29
C PHE A 81 -10.40 12.46 6.74
N ILE A 82 -10.48 11.54 5.77
CA ILE A 82 -9.35 11.14 4.94
C ILE A 82 -9.64 11.61 3.51
N TRP A 83 -8.74 12.41 2.93
CA TRP A 83 -8.78 12.69 1.49
C TRP A 83 -8.17 11.52 0.72
N ILE A 84 -8.88 11.08 -0.30
CA ILE A 84 -8.43 9.97 -1.14
C ILE A 84 -8.10 10.52 -2.53
N ASN A 85 -6.83 10.38 -2.91
CA ASN A 85 -6.39 10.58 -4.29
C ASN A 85 -6.46 9.22 -4.98
N TYR A 86 -7.49 9.00 -5.80
CA TYR A 86 -7.73 7.73 -6.48
C TYR A 86 -7.58 7.87 -7.99
N TYR A 87 -6.78 7.00 -8.60
CA TYR A 87 -6.59 6.92 -10.04
C TYR A 87 -6.93 5.55 -10.62
N ARG A 88 -6.49 4.48 -9.94
CA ARG A 88 -6.68 3.10 -10.38
C ARG A 88 -6.68 2.15 -9.19
N SER A 89 -7.20 0.95 -9.41
CA SER A 89 -6.88 -0.22 -8.60
C SER A 89 -5.66 -0.95 -9.16
N GLU A 90 -5.10 -1.83 -8.36
CA GLU A 90 -4.09 -2.79 -8.77
C GLU A 90 -4.61 -4.22 -8.67
N THR A 91 -4.00 -5.13 -9.41
CA THR A 91 -4.24 -6.57 -9.25
C THR A 91 -2.89 -7.22 -9.00
N VAL A 92 -2.85 -8.09 -7.99
CA VAL A 92 -1.64 -8.76 -7.53
C VAL A 92 -1.85 -10.26 -7.48
N GLU A 93 -0.74 -10.99 -7.62
CA GLU A 93 -0.68 -12.44 -7.41
C GLU A 93 0.51 -12.80 -6.53
N ALA A 94 0.58 -14.07 -6.11
CA ALA A 94 1.69 -14.58 -5.33
C ALA A 94 3.04 -14.33 -6.02
N ASN A 95 4.01 -13.86 -5.24
CA ASN A 95 5.38 -13.64 -5.70
C ASN A 95 6.33 -14.53 -4.93
N GLU A 96 6.94 -15.49 -5.63
CA GLU A 96 7.89 -16.43 -5.03
C GLU A 96 9.14 -15.71 -4.49
N ILE A 97 9.91 -16.40 -3.64
CA ILE A 97 11.12 -15.84 -3.01
C ILE A 97 12.17 -15.39 -4.06
N GLY A 98 12.22 -16.05 -5.21
CA GLY A 98 13.09 -15.67 -6.34
C GLY A 98 12.38 -14.87 -7.44
N GLY A 99 11.19 -14.35 -7.17
CA GLY A 99 10.36 -13.66 -8.16
C GLY A 99 10.75 -12.20 -8.40
N ILE A 100 9.77 -11.40 -8.82
CA ILE A 100 9.98 -9.99 -9.18
C ILE A 100 10.45 -9.20 -7.95
N ASN A 101 11.53 -8.43 -8.10
CA ASN A 101 12.14 -7.64 -7.03
C ASN A 101 12.53 -6.25 -7.55
N ASN A 102 11.53 -5.39 -7.71
CA ASN A 102 11.70 -4.00 -8.11
C ASN A 102 10.54 -3.17 -7.57
N PHE A 103 10.80 -1.88 -7.40
CA PHE A 103 9.76 -0.90 -7.11
C PHE A 103 8.95 -0.57 -8.36
N GLU A 104 7.75 -0.02 -8.15
CA GLU A 104 6.94 0.51 -9.24
C GLU A 104 7.70 1.60 -10.00
N GLU A 105 7.79 1.46 -11.32
CA GLU A 105 8.34 2.49 -12.20
C GLU A 105 7.18 3.24 -12.86
N ILE A 106 7.11 4.55 -12.63
CA ILE A 106 6.12 5.42 -13.26
C ILE A 106 6.39 5.48 -14.77
N ASN A 107 5.37 5.21 -15.59
CA ASN A 107 5.48 5.33 -17.05
C ASN A 107 5.51 6.79 -17.50
N THR A 108 6.70 7.38 -17.55
CA THR A 108 6.91 8.76 -18.02
C THR A 108 6.94 8.91 -19.54
N SER A 109 6.93 7.80 -20.29
CA SER A 109 7.00 7.81 -21.76
C SER A 109 5.67 8.13 -22.45
N GLY A 110 4.56 8.00 -21.72
CA GLY A 110 3.20 8.11 -22.28
C GLY A 110 2.81 6.99 -23.25
N LYS A 111 3.66 5.98 -23.46
CA LYS A 111 3.36 4.84 -24.31
C LYS A 111 2.49 3.85 -23.56
N LYS A 112 1.27 3.60 -24.06
CA LYS A 112 0.34 2.64 -23.47
C LYS A 112 0.97 1.25 -23.38
N GLY A 113 0.82 0.61 -22.22
CA GLY A 113 1.22 -0.79 -22.01
C GLY A 113 2.71 -1.01 -21.74
N THR A 114 3.50 0.04 -21.54
CA THR A 114 4.92 -0.09 -21.15
C THR A 114 5.16 0.01 -19.64
N ALA A 115 4.08 0.14 -18.84
CA ALA A 115 4.17 0.01 -17.40
C ALA A 115 4.71 -1.38 -17.06
N LYS A 116 5.77 -1.41 -16.25
CA LYS A 116 6.41 -2.67 -15.83
C LYS A 116 5.67 -3.23 -14.63
N ASP A 117 5.64 -4.56 -14.55
CA ASP A 117 5.26 -5.20 -13.31
C ASP A 117 6.32 -4.92 -12.23
N TYR A 118 5.88 -4.87 -10.99
CA TYR A 118 6.73 -4.68 -9.83
C TYR A 118 6.31 -5.65 -8.74
N GLY A 119 7.14 -5.81 -7.72
CA GLY A 119 6.83 -6.77 -6.68
C GLY A 119 7.91 -6.89 -5.64
N ILE A 120 7.50 -7.51 -4.54
CA ILE A 120 8.31 -7.78 -3.38
C ILE A 120 8.35 -9.30 -3.19
N PRO A 121 9.53 -9.95 -3.28
CA PRO A 121 9.63 -11.39 -3.18
C PRO A 121 9.09 -11.94 -1.86
N GLY A 122 8.37 -13.05 -1.95
CA GLY A 122 7.68 -13.67 -0.83
C GLY A 122 6.46 -12.89 -0.31
N SER A 123 6.00 -11.85 -1.02
CA SER A 123 4.86 -11.03 -0.59
C SER A 123 3.82 -10.90 -1.69
N PHE A 124 4.10 -10.14 -2.74
CA PHE A 124 3.18 -9.93 -3.87
C PHE A 124 3.93 -9.43 -5.10
N LYS A 125 3.32 -9.55 -6.27
CA LYS A 125 3.74 -8.87 -7.51
C LYS A 125 2.50 -8.39 -8.26
N SER A 126 2.62 -7.27 -8.95
CA SER A 126 1.55 -6.75 -9.81
C SER A 126 1.37 -7.65 -11.03
N ILE A 127 0.12 -7.76 -11.49
CA ILE A 127 -0.23 -8.46 -12.72
C ILE A 127 -1.32 -7.72 -13.48
N LYS A 128 -1.31 -7.84 -14.81
CA LYS A 128 -2.37 -7.32 -15.65
C LYS A 128 -3.67 -8.10 -15.44
N ASN A 129 -4.70 -7.37 -14.99
CA ASN A 129 -6.06 -7.88 -14.96
C ASN A 129 -6.68 -7.83 -16.37
N PRO A 130 -7.08 -8.96 -16.98
CA PRO A 130 -7.68 -8.98 -18.31
C PRO A 130 -9.13 -8.45 -18.32
N TYR A 131 -9.75 -8.25 -17.15
CA TYR A 131 -11.12 -7.80 -17.00
C TYR A 131 -11.24 -6.29 -16.69
N LEU A 132 -10.13 -5.58 -16.54
CA LEU A 132 -10.10 -4.15 -16.27
C LEU A 132 -9.39 -3.39 -17.40
N GLU A 133 -10.00 -2.29 -17.83
CA GLU A 133 -9.35 -1.37 -18.76
C GLU A 133 -8.24 -0.59 -18.04
N ARG A 134 -7.03 -0.59 -18.62
CA ARG A 134 -5.93 0.25 -18.13
C ARG A 134 -5.90 1.60 -18.84
N THR A 135 -5.66 2.64 -18.05
CA THR A 135 -5.32 3.98 -18.54
C THR A 135 -4.01 3.96 -19.33
N ASN A 136 -3.73 5.04 -20.06
CA ASN A 136 -2.50 5.14 -20.88
C ASN A 136 -1.24 5.40 -20.03
N TRP A 137 -1.43 5.78 -18.77
CA TRP A 137 -0.44 6.09 -17.74
C TRP A 137 -0.53 5.05 -16.62
#